data_AF-A0A1F8Q4N5-F1
#
_entry.id   AF-A0A1F8Q4N5-F1
#
_cell.length_a   1.000
_cell.length_b   1.000
_cell.length_c   1.000
_cell.angle_alpha   90.00
_cell.angle_beta   90.00
_cell.angle_gamma   90.00
#
_symmetry.space_group_name_H-M   'P 1'
#
loop_
_entity.id
_entity.type
_entity.pdbx_description
1 polymer ?
#
loop_
_entity_poly.entity_id
_entity_poly.type
_entity_poly.pdbx_seq_one_letter_code
_entity_poly.pdbx_strand_id
1 'polypeptide(L)'
;MKRKSYLVYLFTIITLLATTSCGTALVSTSSTGGAAADPAIVQSTGGEMEMTQTQKLALGIIKLEDSSHPVTAEQAGLLVMLWKALRNITAEDTAIEAEKTALIKQIQGTLTSDQQQEIEIMDLNFSSMSEVATKLGIQMGSGVGILTQEQQATREAAMSSGAFDPGAQGGGPGGGGPLVEGGMMVEMGGFPGQQDSESAGMPNPGSGLGLPDQLVEALIQLLVDRSNSGE
;
A
#
# COMPACT_ATOMS: atom_id res chain seq x y z
N MET A 1 -7.92 35.31 11.70
CA MET A 1 -9.40 35.24 11.70
C MET A 1 -9.97 34.33 10.61
N LYS A 2 -9.38 34.27 9.41
CA LYS A 2 -9.86 33.45 8.27
C LYS A 2 -9.92 31.92 8.49
N ARG A 3 -9.02 31.37 9.33
CA ARG A 3 -9.01 29.93 9.68
C ARG A 3 -10.20 29.48 10.52
N LYS A 4 -10.71 30.37 11.39
CA LYS A 4 -11.92 30.12 12.19
C LYS A 4 -13.18 30.22 11.33
N SER A 5 -13.19 31.14 10.36
CA SER A 5 -14.26 31.24 9.36
C SER A 5 -14.33 30.00 8.46
N TYR A 6 -13.20 29.39 8.10
CA TYR A 6 -13.18 28.14 7.32
C TYR A 6 -13.71 26.94 8.12
N LEU A 7 -13.35 26.85 9.40
CA LEU A 7 -13.83 25.80 10.31
C LEU A 7 -15.35 25.90 10.57
N VAL A 8 -15.86 27.13 10.70
CA VAL A 8 -17.32 27.36 10.84
C VAL A 8 -18.03 27.05 9.52
N TYR A 9 -17.48 27.43 8.37
CA TYR A 9 -18.08 27.16 7.06
C TYR A 9 -18.11 25.65 6.74
N LEU A 10 -17.04 24.93 7.08
CA LEU A 10 -16.94 23.49 6.91
C LEU A 10 -17.93 22.73 7.81
N PHE A 11 -18.15 23.19 9.04
CA PHE A 11 -19.17 22.62 9.94
C PHE A 11 -20.62 22.92 9.46
N THR A 12 -20.84 24.08 8.86
CA THR A 12 -22.17 24.48 8.36
C THR A 12 -22.59 23.66 7.12
N ILE A 13 -21.64 23.27 6.26
CA ILE A 13 -21.90 22.41 5.08
C ILE A 13 -22.21 20.96 5.50
N ILE A 14 -21.53 20.43 6.52
CA ILE A 14 -21.76 19.06 7.02
C ILE A 14 -23.17 18.88 7.61
N THR A 15 -23.75 19.94 8.17
CA THR A 15 -25.08 19.87 8.80
C THR A 15 -26.23 19.90 7.79
N LEU A 16 -25.99 20.37 6.54
CA LEU A 16 -27.04 20.53 5.52
C LEU A 16 -27.36 19.23 4.75
N LEU A 17 -26.53 18.18 4.89
CA LEU A 17 -26.73 16.89 4.20
C LEU A 17 -27.54 15.86 5.00
N ALA A 18 -27.98 16.19 6.22
CA ALA A 18 -28.65 15.22 7.12
C ALA A 18 -30.19 15.24 7.05
N THR A 19 -30.83 15.79 6.02
CA THR A 19 -32.30 15.83 5.93
C THR A 19 -32.82 15.40 4.57
N THR A 20 -32.85 14.09 4.30
CA THR A 20 -33.89 13.43 3.50
C THR A 20 -33.81 11.92 3.78
N SER A 21 -34.57 11.46 4.77
CA SER A 21 -34.84 10.04 4.98
C SER A 21 -36.32 9.85 5.28
N CYS A 22 -37.09 9.41 4.28
CA CYS A 22 -38.30 8.63 4.49
C CYS A 22 -38.63 7.89 3.19
N GLY A 23 -38.32 6.59 3.18
CA GLY A 23 -38.60 5.67 2.09
C GLY A 23 -38.69 4.27 2.69
N THR A 24 -39.74 4.04 3.47
CA THR A 24 -40.06 2.75 4.08
C THR A 24 -40.48 1.76 2.99
N ALA A 25 -39.66 0.74 2.76
CA ALA A 25 -40.09 -0.50 2.13
C ALA A 25 -39.68 -1.68 3.02
N LEU A 26 -40.68 -2.48 3.35
CA LEU A 26 -40.66 -3.58 4.31
C LEU A 26 -39.77 -4.73 3.84
N VAL A 27 -38.97 -5.29 4.75
CA VAL A 27 -38.55 -6.70 4.67
C VAL A 27 -38.81 -7.35 6.02
N SER A 28 -39.64 -8.38 5.98
CA SER A 28 -39.94 -9.25 7.12
C SER A 28 -38.72 -10.10 7.44
N THR A 29 -38.16 -9.94 8.64
CA THR A 29 -37.21 -10.90 9.22
C THR A 29 -37.87 -11.57 10.41
N SER A 30 -38.09 -12.87 10.28
CA SER A 30 -38.42 -13.76 11.39
C SER A 30 -37.44 -14.93 11.37
N SER A 31 -36.47 -14.92 12.30
CA SER A 31 -36.00 -16.11 13.04
C SER A 31 -34.89 -15.72 14.05
N THR A 32 -35.29 -15.71 15.32
CA THR A 32 -34.63 -16.34 16.49
C THR A 32 -33.12 -16.65 16.45
N GLY A 33 -32.42 -16.19 17.50
CA GLY A 33 -31.24 -16.86 18.05
C GLY A 33 -30.21 -15.91 18.63
N GLY A 34 -30.30 -15.62 19.93
CA GLY A 34 -29.26 -14.88 20.64
C GLY A 34 -28.03 -15.74 20.90
N ALA A 35 -26.85 -15.17 20.68
CA ALA A 35 -25.64 -15.42 21.46
C ALA A 35 -24.66 -14.27 21.17
N ALA A 36 -24.25 -13.58 22.24
CA ALA A 36 -23.14 -12.65 22.19
C ALA A 36 -21.87 -13.43 21.78
N ALA A 37 -21.31 -13.06 20.64
CA ALA A 37 -19.97 -13.47 20.24
C ALA A 37 -19.12 -12.20 20.12
N ASP A 38 -18.24 -12.05 21.10
CA ASP A 38 -17.02 -11.27 21.06
C ASP A 38 -16.35 -11.40 19.67
N PRO A 39 -15.92 -10.32 19.00
CA PRO A 39 -15.11 -10.47 17.80
C PRO A 39 -13.72 -10.97 18.21
N ALA A 40 -13.60 -12.30 18.30
CA ALA A 40 -12.33 -12.98 18.33
C ALA A 40 -11.49 -12.47 17.17
N ILE A 41 -10.32 -11.92 17.51
CA ILE A 41 -9.27 -11.56 16.55
C ILE A 41 -8.95 -12.81 15.75
N VAL A 42 -9.41 -12.84 14.50
CA VAL A 42 -9.00 -13.84 13.52
C VAL A 42 -7.57 -13.48 13.11
N GLN A 43 -6.61 -14.00 13.87
CA GLN A 43 -5.22 -14.02 13.49
C GLN A 43 -5.05 -15.15 12.47
N SER A 44 -5.30 -14.83 11.19
CA SER A 44 -5.01 -15.74 10.09
C SER A 44 -3.51 -16.04 10.04
N THR A 45 -3.18 -17.30 10.29
CA THR A 45 -1.83 -17.86 10.20
C THR A 45 -1.83 -18.73 8.94
N GLY A 46 -1.26 -18.21 7.85
CA GLY A 46 -1.18 -18.85 6.53
C GLY A 46 -0.83 -17.81 5.47
N GLY A 47 0.45 -17.73 5.11
CA GLY A 47 1.09 -16.56 4.48
C GLY A 47 0.77 -16.32 3.00
N GLU A 48 -0.46 -15.90 2.70
CA GLU A 48 -0.67 -14.95 1.61
C GLU A 48 -0.48 -13.56 2.19
N MET A 49 0.51 -12.81 1.69
CA MET A 49 0.59 -11.39 2.01
C MET A 49 -0.69 -10.74 1.46
N GLU A 50 -1.61 -10.35 2.34
CA GLU A 50 -2.80 -9.60 1.93
C GLU A 50 -2.38 -8.19 1.54
N MET A 51 -2.85 -7.71 0.38
CA MET A 51 -2.65 -6.31 0.01
C MET A 51 -3.42 -5.41 0.99
N THR A 52 -2.74 -4.37 1.46
CA THR A 52 -3.35 -3.30 2.26
C THR A 52 -4.43 -2.57 1.45
N GLN A 53 -5.39 -1.97 2.14
CA GLN A 53 -6.45 -1.17 1.50
C GLN A 53 -5.88 -0.06 0.61
N THR A 54 -4.80 0.59 1.04
CA THR A 54 -4.11 1.62 0.26
C THR A 54 -3.58 1.07 -1.06
N GLN A 55 -2.97 -0.11 -1.04
CA GLN A 55 -2.46 -0.74 -2.25
C GLN A 55 -3.60 -1.15 -3.19
N LYS A 56 -4.69 -1.71 -2.65
CA LYS A 56 -5.89 -2.07 -3.43
C LYS A 56 -6.52 -0.83 -4.08
N LEU A 57 -6.67 0.28 -3.35
CA LEU A 57 -7.21 1.53 -3.91
C LEU A 57 -6.31 2.13 -4.98
N ALA A 58 -5.00 2.20 -4.75
CA ALA A 58 -4.06 2.73 -5.74
C ALA A 58 -4.15 1.94 -7.05
N LEU A 59 -4.10 0.61 -6.95
CA LEU A 59 -4.14 -0.27 -8.12
C LEU A 59 -5.50 -0.25 -8.82
N GLY A 60 -6.58 -0.28 -8.03
CA GLY A 60 -7.94 -0.19 -8.52
C GLY A 60 -8.19 1.10 -9.31
N ILE A 61 -7.75 2.25 -8.79
CA ILE A 61 -7.87 3.55 -9.48
C ILE A 61 -7.13 3.54 -10.82
N ILE A 62 -5.93 2.97 -10.89
CA ILE A 62 -5.20 2.85 -12.17
C ILE A 62 -5.97 1.97 -13.15
N LYS A 63 -6.52 0.84 -12.68
CA LYS A 63 -7.26 -0.12 -13.52
C LYS A 63 -8.65 0.38 -13.95
N LEU A 64 -9.26 1.31 -13.21
CA LEU A 64 -10.52 1.94 -13.61
C LEU A 64 -10.40 2.70 -14.94
N GLU A 65 -9.21 3.16 -15.32
CA GLU A 65 -9.01 3.87 -16.59
C GLU A 65 -9.33 3.01 -17.82
N ASP A 66 -9.22 1.68 -17.70
CA ASP A 66 -9.57 0.72 -18.75
C ASP A 66 -10.98 0.11 -18.53
N SER A 67 -11.72 0.54 -17.50
CA SER A 67 -13.03 0.00 -17.15
C SER A 67 -14.19 0.79 -17.76
N SER A 68 -15.42 0.36 -17.45
CA SER A 68 -16.63 1.09 -17.86
C SER A 68 -16.87 2.35 -17.03
N HIS A 69 -16.17 2.50 -15.90
CA HIS A 69 -16.33 3.61 -14.96
C HIS A 69 -14.99 4.29 -14.68
N PRO A 70 -14.33 4.90 -15.68
CA PRO A 70 -13.08 5.61 -15.48
C PRO A 70 -13.24 6.78 -14.51
N VAL A 71 -12.13 7.22 -13.93
CA VAL A 71 -12.12 8.37 -13.03
C VAL A 71 -12.43 9.64 -13.83
N THR A 72 -13.40 10.46 -13.39
CA THR A 72 -13.71 11.72 -14.08
C THR A 72 -12.64 12.77 -13.83
N ALA A 73 -12.59 13.82 -14.66
CA ALA A 73 -11.63 14.92 -14.48
C ALA A 73 -11.79 15.62 -13.12
N GLU A 74 -13.03 15.82 -12.66
CA GLU A 74 -13.34 16.42 -11.36
C GLU A 74 -12.88 15.54 -10.21
N GLN A 75 -13.13 14.22 -10.29
CA GLN A 75 -12.65 13.27 -9.30
C GLN A 75 -11.13 13.24 -9.27
N ALA A 76 -10.49 13.23 -10.43
CA ALA A 76 -9.04 13.17 -10.54
C ALA A 76 -8.38 14.38 -9.86
N GLY A 77 -8.90 15.60 -10.06
CA GLY A 77 -8.40 16.80 -9.38
C GLY A 77 -8.45 16.70 -7.85
N LEU A 78 -9.52 16.14 -7.30
CA LEU A 78 -9.63 15.88 -5.85
C LEU A 78 -8.65 14.78 -5.39
N LEU A 79 -8.59 13.67 -6.13
CA LEU A 79 -7.73 12.54 -5.82
C LEU A 79 -6.25 12.91 -5.84
N VAL A 80 -5.78 13.75 -6.77
CA VAL A 80 -4.40 14.25 -6.80
C VAL A 80 -4.02 14.90 -5.46
N MET A 81 -4.89 15.75 -4.92
CA MET A 81 -4.62 16.43 -3.65
C MET A 81 -4.56 15.44 -2.48
N LEU A 82 -5.47 14.47 -2.45
CA LEU A 82 -5.56 13.48 -1.38
C LEU A 82 -4.39 12.50 -1.40
N TRP A 83 -3.99 12.00 -2.58
CA TRP A 83 -2.84 11.11 -2.72
C TRP A 83 -1.52 11.81 -2.37
N LYS A 84 -1.36 13.08 -2.76
CA LYS A 84 -0.20 13.89 -2.35
C LYS A 84 -0.16 14.10 -0.83
N ALA A 85 -1.30 14.40 -0.21
CA ALA A 85 -1.39 14.53 1.25
C ALA A 85 -1.05 13.20 1.95
N LEU A 86 -1.62 12.09 1.49
CA LEU A 86 -1.38 10.76 2.04
C LEU A 86 0.10 10.35 1.92
N ARG A 87 0.73 10.61 0.76
CA ARG A 87 2.17 10.40 0.57
C ARG A 87 3.00 11.24 1.53
N ASN A 88 2.68 12.54 1.65
CA ASN A 88 3.42 13.44 2.50
C ASN A 88 3.37 13.03 3.98
N ILE A 89 2.17 12.73 4.51
CA ILE A 89 2.07 12.33 5.91
C ILE A 89 2.72 10.97 6.16
N THR A 90 2.75 10.08 5.17
CA THR A 90 3.29 8.73 5.37
C THR A 90 4.82 8.71 5.31
N ALA A 91 5.43 9.71 4.68
CA ALA A 91 6.88 9.92 4.69
C ALA A 91 7.40 10.48 6.02
N GLU A 92 6.54 11.04 6.87
CA GLU A 92 6.91 11.63 8.16
C GLU A 92 6.86 10.57 9.28
N ASP A 93 7.92 10.47 10.09
CA ASP A 93 8.01 9.48 11.19
C ASP A 93 6.96 9.70 12.31
N THR A 94 6.35 10.89 12.37
CA THR A 94 5.32 11.23 13.38
C THR A 94 3.89 11.09 12.87
N ALA A 95 3.69 10.41 11.74
CA ALA A 95 2.37 10.27 11.14
C ALA A 95 1.37 9.59 12.08
N ILE A 96 0.22 10.21 12.29
CA ILE A 96 -0.84 9.64 13.13
C ILE A 96 -1.67 8.68 12.27
N GLU A 97 -1.76 7.41 12.68
CA GLU A 97 -2.53 6.37 11.96
C GLU A 97 -4.00 6.74 11.71
N ALA A 98 -4.60 7.51 12.62
CA ALA A 98 -5.96 8.03 12.45
C ALA A 98 -6.07 9.00 11.26
N GLU A 99 -5.04 9.82 11.01
CA GLU A 99 -5.01 10.76 9.88
C GLU A 99 -4.84 10.01 8.55
N LYS A 100 -3.95 9.02 8.49
CA LYS A 100 -3.80 8.12 7.33
C LYS A 100 -5.12 7.46 6.98
N THR A 101 -5.78 6.87 7.98
CA THR A 101 -7.07 6.20 7.81
C THR A 101 -8.16 7.15 7.32
N ALA A 102 -8.20 8.39 7.84
CA ALA A 102 -9.15 9.40 7.40
C ALA A 102 -8.93 9.81 5.93
N LEU A 103 -7.67 10.01 5.51
CA LEU A 103 -7.35 10.31 4.11
C LEU A 103 -7.69 9.15 3.18
N ILE A 104 -7.40 7.90 3.57
CA ILE A 104 -7.78 6.70 2.80
C ILE A 104 -9.30 6.64 2.61
N LYS A 105 -10.08 6.89 3.67
CA LYS A 105 -11.55 6.96 3.58
C LYS A 105 -12.02 8.09 2.68
N GLN A 106 -11.35 9.23 2.70
CA GLN A 106 -11.70 10.35 1.83
C GLN A 106 -11.37 10.06 0.36
N ILE A 107 -10.27 9.38 0.08
CA ILE A 107 -9.92 8.87 -1.26
C ILE A 107 -11.03 7.94 -1.75
N GLN A 108 -11.41 6.94 -0.94
CA GLN A 108 -12.50 6.02 -1.28
C GLN A 108 -13.82 6.75 -1.50
N GLY A 109 -14.18 7.70 -0.62
CA GLY A 109 -15.41 8.49 -0.72
C GLY A 109 -15.45 9.49 -1.87
N THR A 110 -14.33 9.71 -2.58
CA THR A 110 -14.29 10.51 -3.81
C THR A 110 -14.75 9.69 -5.02
N LEU A 111 -14.65 8.36 -4.94
CA LEU A 111 -15.11 7.43 -5.97
C LEU A 111 -16.62 7.21 -5.88
N THR A 112 -17.27 6.98 -7.02
CA THR A 112 -18.69 6.60 -7.05
C THR A 112 -18.89 5.19 -6.48
N SER A 113 -20.14 4.84 -6.14
CA SER A 113 -20.47 3.48 -5.70
C SER A 113 -20.10 2.43 -6.76
N ASP A 114 -20.35 2.73 -8.04
CA ASP A 114 -20.05 1.83 -9.16
C ASP A 114 -18.53 1.61 -9.30
N GLN A 115 -17.74 2.67 -9.17
CA GLN A 115 -16.27 2.58 -9.17
C GLN A 115 -15.74 1.76 -7.99
N GLN A 116 -16.29 1.95 -6.79
CA GLN A 116 -15.89 1.19 -5.61
C GLN A 116 -16.23 -0.30 -5.76
N GLN A 117 -17.41 -0.61 -6.27
CA GLN A 117 -17.82 -1.98 -6.53
C GLN A 117 -16.95 -2.64 -7.62
N GLU A 118 -16.62 -1.89 -8.67
CA GLU A 118 -15.73 -2.39 -9.73
C GLU A 118 -14.34 -2.71 -9.17
N ILE A 119 -13.77 -1.85 -8.32
CA ILE A 119 -12.50 -2.11 -7.62
C ILE A 119 -12.59 -3.36 -6.73
N GLU A 120 -13.72 -3.60 -6.06
CA GLU A 120 -13.90 -4.75 -5.16
C GLU A 120 -13.91 -6.09 -5.91
N ILE A 121 -14.45 -6.12 -7.13
CA ILE A 121 -14.51 -7.34 -7.95
C ILE A 121 -13.27 -7.52 -8.86
N MET A 122 -12.38 -6.53 -8.93
CA MET A 122 -11.12 -6.67 -9.66
C MET A 122 -10.21 -7.69 -8.96
N ASP A 123 -9.53 -8.51 -9.75
CA ASP A 123 -8.43 -9.33 -9.25
C ASP A 123 -7.22 -8.43 -8.93
N LEU A 124 -7.22 -7.88 -7.70
CA LEU A 124 -6.19 -7.00 -7.15
C LEU A 124 -5.27 -7.78 -6.21
N ASN A 125 -4.17 -8.21 -6.77
CA ASN A 125 -3.11 -8.97 -6.11
C ASN A 125 -1.72 -8.48 -6.56
N PHE A 126 -0.65 -9.03 -5.98
CA PHE A 126 0.73 -8.66 -6.34
C PHE A 126 1.09 -8.95 -7.80
N SER A 127 0.48 -9.95 -8.44
CA SER A 127 0.65 -10.19 -9.89
C SER A 127 0.08 -9.03 -10.69
N SER A 128 -1.15 -8.62 -10.40
CA SER A 128 -1.79 -7.49 -11.07
C SER A 128 -1.05 -6.15 -10.81
N MET A 129 -0.39 -5.99 -9.66
CA MET A 129 0.48 -4.85 -9.40
C MET A 129 1.72 -4.85 -10.32
N SER A 130 2.34 -6.02 -10.53
CA SER A 130 3.46 -6.20 -11.44
C SER A 130 3.06 -5.95 -12.91
N GLU A 131 1.88 -6.40 -13.31
CA GLU A 131 1.29 -6.13 -14.63
C GLU A 131 1.10 -4.63 -14.85
N VAL A 132 0.51 -3.92 -13.89
CA VAL A 132 0.34 -2.47 -13.95
C VAL A 132 1.68 -1.74 -13.98
N ALA A 133 2.65 -2.14 -13.16
CA ALA A 133 3.99 -1.58 -13.20
C ALA A 133 4.64 -1.75 -14.59
N THR A 134 4.49 -2.93 -15.20
CA THR A 134 5.00 -3.21 -16.55
C THR A 134 4.30 -2.36 -17.60
N LYS A 135 2.96 -2.25 -17.53
CA LYS A 135 2.15 -1.39 -18.43
C LYS A 135 2.60 0.07 -18.38
N LEU A 136 2.98 0.54 -17.20
CA LEU A 136 3.44 1.91 -16.97
C LEU A 136 4.96 2.10 -17.22
N GLY A 137 5.67 1.05 -17.67
CA GLY A 137 7.11 1.12 -17.92
C GLY A 137 7.97 1.26 -16.65
N ILE A 138 7.41 0.92 -15.49
CA ILE A 138 8.06 1.01 -14.19
C ILE A 138 8.93 -0.22 -13.97
N GLN A 139 10.25 -0.01 -13.94
CA GLN A 139 11.20 -1.08 -13.61
C GLN A 139 11.21 -1.28 -12.09
N MET A 140 10.43 -2.25 -11.63
CA MET A 140 10.44 -2.66 -10.22
C MET A 140 11.83 -3.21 -9.88
N GLY A 141 12.63 -2.44 -9.16
CA GLY A 141 13.96 -2.86 -8.74
C GLY A 141 13.88 -4.17 -7.94
N SER A 142 14.85 -5.07 -8.13
CA SER A 142 14.96 -6.39 -7.48
C SER A 142 14.98 -6.41 -5.94
N GLY A 143 14.73 -5.29 -5.27
CA GLY A 143 14.67 -5.14 -3.82
C GLY A 143 13.26 -4.90 -3.25
N VAL A 144 12.25 -4.58 -4.07
CA VAL A 144 10.86 -4.57 -3.59
C VAL A 144 10.37 -6.00 -3.62
N GLY A 145 9.84 -6.50 -2.50
CA GLY A 145 9.48 -7.91 -2.24
C GLY A 145 8.36 -8.51 -3.10
N ILE A 146 8.28 -8.17 -4.38
CA ILE A 146 7.50 -8.87 -5.38
C ILE A 146 8.43 -9.90 -6.01
N LEU A 147 8.60 -11.03 -5.33
CA LEU A 147 9.21 -12.19 -5.97
C LEU A 147 8.27 -12.67 -7.05
N THR A 148 8.78 -12.88 -8.27
CA THR A 148 8.04 -13.70 -9.23
C THR A 148 7.85 -15.11 -8.66
N GLN A 149 6.84 -15.84 -9.11
CA GLN A 149 6.57 -17.20 -8.63
C GLN A 149 7.81 -18.11 -8.74
N GLU A 150 8.65 -17.91 -9.76
CA GLU A 150 9.93 -18.60 -9.93
C GLU A 150 11.00 -18.15 -8.92
N GLN A 151 11.07 -16.86 -8.59
CA GLN A 151 11.98 -16.36 -7.56
C GLN A 151 11.53 -16.78 -6.15
N GLN A 152 10.23 -16.93 -5.92
CA GLN A 152 9.66 -17.43 -4.67
C GLN A 152 9.95 -18.92 -4.50
N ALA A 153 9.75 -19.73 -5.54
CA ALA A 153 10.13 -21.14 -5.55
C ALA A 153 11.65 -21.33 -5.38
N THR A 154 12.46 -20.47 -5.98
CA THR A 154 13.93 -20.49 -5.83
C THR A 154 14.35 -20.14 -4.39
N ARG A 155 13.66 -19.19 -3.74
CA ARG A 155 13.91 -18.82 -2.35
C ARG A 155 13.49 -19.95 -1.39
N GLU A 156 12.34 -20.58 -1.61
CA GLU A 156 11.91 -21.74 -0.83
C GLU A 156 12.86 -22.92 -0.98
N ALA A 157 13.35 -23.18 -2.20
CA ALA A 157 14.36 -24.20 -2.45
C ALA A 157 15.71 -23.87 -1.76
N ALA A 158 16.11 -22.59 -1.75
CA ALA A 158 17.32 -22.13 -1.07
C ALA A 158 17.22 -22.21 0.46
N MET A 159 16.03 -21.96 1.03
CA MET A 159 15.77 -22.11 2.46
C MET A 159 15.70 -23.58 2.89
N SER A 160 15.10 -24.44 2.06
CA SER A 160 15.00 -25.89 2.30
C SER A 160 16.36 -26.62 2.17
N SER A 161 17.26 -26.11 1.32
CA SER A 161 18.61 -26.67 1.12
C SER A 161 19.64 -26.20 2.16
N GLY A 162 19.26 -25.32 3.11
CA GLY A 162 20.18 -24.82 4.13
C GLY A 162 21.27 -23.90 3.58
N ALA A 163 21.12 -23.38 2.35
CA ALA A 163 22.10 -22.53 1.68
C ALA A 163 21.97 -21.03 2.06
N PHE A 164 21.08 -20.71 3.00
CA PHE A 164 20.84 -19.34 3.47
C PHE A 164 21.63 -19.08 4.77
N ASP A 165 22.81 -18.48 4.64
CA ASP A 165 23.60 -17.96 5.77
C ASP A 165 23.13 -16.53 6.09
N PRO A 166 22.50 -16.26 7.26
CA PRO A 166 21.97 -14.94 7.60
C PRO A 166 23.04 -13.86 7.82
N GLY A 167 24.34 -14.20 7.76
CA GLY A 167 25.47 -13.28 7.88
C GLY A 167 26.14 -12.90 6.55
N ALA A 168 25.79 -13.55 5.44
CA ALA A 168 26.40 -13.29 4.14
C ALA A 168 25.72 -12.11 3.44
N GLN A 169 26.24 -10.92 3.72
CA GLN A 169 25.92 -9.68 3.04
C GLN A 169 26.06 -9.83 1.51
N GLY A 170 24.92 -9.72 0.80
CA GLY A 170 24.77 -9.30 -0.60
C GLY A 170 25.86 -9.73 -1.59
N GLY A 171 25.67 -10.87 -2.24
CA GLY A 171 26.42 -11.24 -3.45
C GLY A 171 25.57 -12.13 -4.34
N GLY A 172 25.04 -11.57 -5.43
CA GLY A 172 24.34 -12.35 -6.45
C GLY A 172 25.24 -13.42 -7.09
N PRO A 173 24.66 -14.43 -7.75
CA PRO A 173 25.41 -15.52 -8.36
C PRO A 173 26.05 -15.01 -9.67
N GLY A 174 27.28 -14.53 -9.59
CA GLY A 174 27.99 -13.99 -10.75
C GLY A 174 29.33 -13.39 -10.37
N GLY A 175 30.26 -14.23 -9.89
CA GLY A 175 31.59 -13.78 -9.52
C GLY A 175 32.57 -14.93 -9.42
N GLY A 176 32.89 -15.54 -10.56
CA GLY A 176 34.06 -16.42 -10.66
C GLY A 176 35.33 -15.60 -10.43
N GLY A 177 35.93 -15.75 -9.25
CA GLY A 177 37.23 -15.21 -8.88
C GLY A 177 37.97 -16.25 -8.03
N PRO A 178 39.28 -16.47 -8.27
CA PRO A 178 39.97 -17.68 -7.82
C PRO A 178 40.08 -17.77 -6.30
N LEU A 179 39.83 -18.98 -5.80
CA LEU A 179 40.09 -19.43 -4.43
C LEU A 179 41.57 -19.16 -4.11
N VAL A 180 41.84 -18.25 -3.18
CA VAL A 180 43.18 -18.10 -2.61
C VAL A 180 43.28 -19.08 -1.46
N GLU A 181 43.85 -20.23 -1.80
CA GLU A 181 44.38 -21.24 -0.91
C GLU A 181 45.54 -20.65 -0.10
N GLY A 182 45.44 -20.66 1.23
CA GLY A 182 46.56 -20.33 2.11
C GLY A 182 46.16 -19.42 3.27
N GLY A 183 46.23 -19.96 4.48
CA GLY A 183 45.73 -19.32 5.69
C GLY A 183 46.49 -18.06 6.10
N MET A 184 45.85 -17.26 6.93
CA MET A 184 46.44 -16.34 7.90
C MET A 184 45.31 -15.82 8.80
N MET A 185 45.24 -16.36 10.02
CA MET A 185 44.44 -15.81 11.11
C MET A 185 45.07 -14.48 11.51
N VAL A 186 44.40 -13.36 11.26
CA VAL A 186 44.78 -12.08 11.87
C VAL A 186 43.99 -11.93 13.17
N GLU A 187 44.61 -12.42 14.23
CA GLU A 187 44.31 -12.10 15.62
C GLU A 187 44.64 -10.62 15.86
N MET A 188 43.65 -9.78 16.18
CA MET A 188 43.91 -8.44 16.69
C MET A 188 42.71 -7.89 17.48
N GLY A 189 42.88 -7.83 18.80
CA GLY A 189 42.48 -6.69 19.63
C GLY A 189 41.02 -6.60 20.06
N GLY A 190 40.75 -6.95 21.32
CA GLY A 190 39.47 -6.72 21.98
C GLY A 190 39.10 -5.23 22.10
N PHE A 191 37.80 -4.96 21.98
CA PHE A 191 37.17 -3.70 22.35
C PHE A 191 35.93 -4.01 23.21
N PRO A 192 35.79 -3.42 24.41
CA PRO A 192 34.72 -3.76 25.34
C PRO A 192 33.41 -3.05 24.95
N GLY A 193 32.33 -3.84 24.90
CA GLY A 193 30.96 -3.44 25.25
C GLY A 193 30.40 -2.16 24.62
N GLN A 194 29.85 -2.27 23.41
CA GLN A 194 28.71 -1.45 23.02
C GLN A 194 27.65 -2.40 22.46
N GLN A 195 26.75 -2.83 23.33
CA GLN A 195 25.63 -3.70 23.00
C GLN A 195 24.34 -2.88 23.17
N ASP A 196 24.25 -1.78 22.42
CA ASP A 196 22.97 -1.19 22.06
C ASP A 196 22.68 -1.67 20.63
N SER A 197 22.17 -2.89 20.53
CA SER A 197 21.58 -3.41 19.31
C SER A 197 20.21 -2.74 19.12
N GLU A 198 20.19 -1.42 18.94
CA GLU A 198 19.10 -0.78 18.22
C GLU A 198 19.24 -1.26 16.77
N SER A 199 18.57 -2.39 16.49
CA SER A 199 18.17 -2.77 15.15
C SER A 199 17.22 -1.68 14.64
N ALA A 200 17.79 -0.52 14.30
CA ALA A 200 17.14 0.46 13.46
C ALA A 200 16.83 -0.27 12.16
N GLY A 201 15.56 -0.66 12.01
CA GLY A 201 15.06 -1.29 10.81
C GLY A 201 15.53 -0.47 9.63
N MET A 202 16.22 -1.13 8.69
CA MET A 202 16.62 -0.49 7.45
C MET A 202 15.40 0.26 6.89
N PRO A 203 15.53 1.55 6.55
CA PRO A 203 14.44 2.28 5.95
C PRO A 203 14.04 1.52 4.69
N ASN A 204 12.84 0.96 4.70
CA ASN A 204 12.26 0.35 3.51
C ASN A 204 12.20 1.46 2.45
N PRO A 205 12.89 1.32 1.30
CA PRO A 205 13.02 2.39 0.30
C PRO A 205 11.73 2.59 -0.52
N GLY A 206 10.57 2.37 0.09
CA GLY A 206 9.26 2.62 -0.51
C GLY A 206 8.56 3.77 0.20
N SER A 207 7.48 4.26 -0.42
CA SER A 207 6.68 5.43 -0.04
C SER A 207 6.07 5.43 1.37
N GLY A 208 6.43 4.48 2.25
CA GLY A 208 5.77 4.16 3.52
C GLY A 208 4.33 3.65 3.38
N LEU A 209 3.76 3.70 2.17
CA LEU A 209 2.42 3.21 1.81
C LEU A 209 2.39 1.72 1.45
N GLY A 210 3.52 1.02 1.56
CA GLY A 210 3.68 -0.34 1.02
C GLY A 210 3.66 -0.39 -0.51
N LEU A 211 3.71 0.77 -1.18
CA LEU A 211 3.78 0.90 -2.64
C LEU A 211 5.17 1.40 -3.05
N PRO A 212 5.69 0.97 -4.21
CA PRO A 212 6.87 1.58 -4.83
C PRO A 212 6.61 3.05 -5.11
N ASP A 213 7.58 3.93 -4.82
CA ASP A 213 7.44 5.37 -5.04
C ASP A 213 7.11 5.70 -6.51
N GLN A 214 7.69 4.95 -7.44
CA GLN A 214 7.43 5.09 -8.87
C GLN A 214 5.97 4.79 -9.24
N LEU A 215 5.34 3.83 -8.56
CA LEU A 215 3.94 3.49 -8.80
C LEU A 215 3.01 4.56 -8.21
N VAL A 216 3.35 5.09 -7.03
CA VAL A 216 2.62 6.22 -6.43
C VAL A 216 2.73 7.47 -7.30
N GLU A 217 3.93 7.75 -7.83
CA GLU A 217 4.13 8.87 -8.75
C GLU A 217 3.35 8.67 -10.06
N ALA A 218 3.37 7.47 -10.64
CA ALA A 218 2.61 7.18 -11.85
C ALA A 218 1.10 7.32 -11.64
N LEU A 219 0.57 6.88 -10.48
CA LEU A 219 -0.83 7.13 -10.10
C LEU A 219 -1.13 8.63 -10.05
N ILE A 220 -0.27 9.42 -9.39
CA ILE A 220 -0.45 10.87 -9.28
C ILE A 220 -0.41 11.52 -10.67
N GLN A 221 0.51 11.13 -11.55
CA GLN A 221 0.60 11.66 -12.91
C GLN A 221 -0.62 11.31 -13.75
N LEU A 222 -1.08 10.06 -13.69
CA LEU A 222 -2.30 9.61 -14.35
C LEU A 222 -3.52 10.46 -13.93
N LEU A 223 -3.64 10.74 -12.63
CA LEU A 223 -4.72 11.59 -12.12
C LEU A 223 -4.55 13.07 -12.54
N VAL A 224 -3.32 13.58 -12.64
CA VAL A 224 -3.06 14.93 -13.16
C VAL A 224 -3.48 15.01 -14.63
N ASP A 225 -3.05 14.07 -15.46
CA ASP A 225 -3.40 14.01 -16.88
C ASP A 225 -4.92 13.91 -17.08
N ARG A 226 -5.59 13.06 -16.28
CA ARG A 226 -7.04 12.92 -16.29
C ARG A 226 -7.74 14.22 -15.89
N SER A 227 -7.22 14.93 -14.89
CA SER A 227 -7.79 16.21 -14.45
C SER A 227 -7.65 17.31 -15.52
N ASN A 228 -6.58 17.28 -16.33
CA ASN A 228 -6.36 18.24 -17.41
C ASN A 228 -7.07 17.86 -18.72
N SER A 229 -7.46 16.59 -18.90
CA SER A 229 -8.14 16.11 -20.12
C SER A 229 -9.63 16.48 -20.19
N GLY A 230 -10.16 17.14 -19.15
CA GLY A 230 -11.56 17.56 -19.06
C GLY A 230 -11.87 18.98 -19.56
N GLU A 231 -10.91 19.66 -20.21
CA GLU A 231 -11.10 20.97 -20.88
C GLU A 231 -11.51 20.82 -22.36
#